data_AF-A0A2Z7DAB8-F1
#
_entry.id   AF-A0A2Z7DAB8-F1
#
_cell.length_a   1.000
_cell.length_b   1.000
_cell.length_c   1.000
_cell.angle_alpha   90.00
_cell.angle_beta   90.00
_cell.angle_gamma   90.00
#
_symmetry.space_group_name_H-M   'P 1'
#
loop_
_entity.id
_entity.type
_entity.pdbx_description
1 polymer ?
#
loop_
_entity_poly.entity_id
_entity_poly.type
_entity_poly.pdbx_seq_one_letter_code
_entity_poly.pdbx_strand_id
1 'polypeptide(L)'
;MGDVHLKISNGSIWKINKVRHVPRLTRNLLSVGQLDDEGHNVTFGDGSWKVSKGAMIVARGKKTGTLYMTSSCRDTLAAVDAGANSSLWHCRLGHMSEKGMKILMSNGKLPDLKSIEHKLCESCIFGKQRKVSFSKGGREPKAAKLELVHTDVWGPSPVPSEAQDTMSHSTMIRAEKFGFIF
;
A
#
# COMPACT_ATOMS: atom_id res chain seq x y z
N MET A 1 -14.96 -16.63 -8.25
CA MET A 1 -14.97 -17.26 -6.92
C MET A 1 -13.61 -17.92 -6.72
N GLY A 2 -13.11 -18.01 -5.50
CA GLY A 2 -11.84 -18.65 -5.19
C GLY A 2 -11.70 -18.95 -3.70
N ASP A 3 -10.62 -19.62 -3.34
CA ASP A 3 -10.33 -19.95 -1.94
C ASP A 3 -9.50 -18.85 -1.29
N VAL A 4 -9.83 -18.51 -0.05
CA VAL A 4 -9.11 -17.49 0.74
C VAL A 4 -8.51 -18.14 1.97
N HIS A 5 -7.24 -17.83 2.22
CA HIS A 5 -6.50 -18.26 3.40
C HIS A 5 -6.41 -17.09 4.39
N LEU A 6 -7.13 -17.19 5.51
CA LEU A 6 -7.06 -16.22 6.60
C LEU A 6 -6.08 -16.72 7.66
N LYS A 7 -5.09 -15.90 7.98
CA LYS A 7 -4.21 -16.16 9.13
C LYS A 7 -4.91 -15.69 10.41
N ILE A 8 -5.11 -16.59 11.36
CA ILE A 8 -5.75 -16.32 12.65
C ILE A 8 -4.69 -15.91 13.67
N SER A 9 -5.11 -15.26 14.77
CA SER A 9 -4.22 -14.79 15.85
C SER A 9 -3.33 -15.87 16.48
N ASN A 10 -3.73 -17.14 16.45
CA ASN A 10 -2.94 -18.28 16.93
C ASN A 10 -1.86 -18.75 15.92
N GLY A 11 -1.73 -18.06 14.77
CA GLY A 11 -0.80 -18.41 13.71
C GLY A 11 -1.31 -19.48 12.73
N SER A 12 -2.44 -20.14 13.01
CA SER A 12 -3.01 -21.12 12.10
C SER A 12 -3.65 -20.44 10.88
N ILE A 13 -3.69 -21.16 9.77
CA ILE A 13 -4.32 -20.71 8.53
C ILE A 13 -5.70 -21.36 8.44
N TRP A 14 -6.75 -20.55 8.36
CA TRP A 14 -8.10 -20.99 8.07
C TRP A 14 -8.42 -20.77 6.60
N LYS A 15 -8.74 -21.87 5.92
CA LYS A 15 -9.16 -21.87 4.53
C LYS A 15 -10.67 -21.75 4.44
N ILE A 16 -11.14 -20.75 3.69
CA ILE A 16 -12.57 -20.54 3.38
C ILE A 16 -12.73 -20.76 1.89
N ASN A 17 -13.61 -21.68 1.51
CA ASN A 17 -13.71 -22.15 0.13
C ASN A 17 -14.77 -21.36 -0.64
N LYS A 18 -14.58 -21.23 -1.95
CA LYS A 18 -15.61 -20.70 -2.88
C LYS A 18 -16.15 -19.30 -2.53
N VAL A 19 -15.31 -18.40 -2.01
CA VAL A 19 -15.74 -17.03 -1.68
C VAL A 19 -15.54 -16.07 -2.85
N ARG A 20 -16.34 -14.98 -2.87
CA ARG A 20 -16.08 -13.81 -3.73
C ARG A 20 -15.10 -12.89 -3.00
N HIS A 21 -13.86 -12.85 -3.49
CA HIS A 21 -12.80 -12.02 -2.93
C HIS A 21 -12.27 -11.08 -4.01
N VAL A 22 -11.96 -9.83 -3.63
CA VAL A 22 -11.39 -8.82 -4.53
C VAL A 22 -9.96 -8.53 -4.07
N PRO A 23 -8.92 -9.08 -4.73
CA PRO A 23 -7.53 -8.96 -4.27
C PRO A 23 -7.00 -7.54 -4.12
N ARG A 24 -7.63 -6.56 -4.79
CA ARG A 24 -7.26 -5.14 -4.74
C ARG A 24 -7.84 -4.38 -3.55
N LEU A 25 -8.73 -4.97 -2.76
CA LEU A 25 -9.28 -4.33 -1.55
C LEU A 25 -8.36 -4.58 -0.36
N THR A 26 -8.09 -3.53 0.41
CA THR A 26 -7.26 -3.58 1.62
C THR A 26 -7.95 -4.28 2.78
N ARG A 27 -9.29 -4.34 2.77
CA ARG A 27 -10.12 -5.08 3.73
C ARG A 27 -11.14 -5.89 2.98
N ASN A 28 -11.27 -7.16 3.36
CA ASN A 28 -12.26 -8.07 2.81
C ASN A 28 -13.38 -8.29 3.82
N LEU A 29 -14.62 -8.36 3.34
CA LEU A 29 -15.76 -8.73 4.14
C LEU A 29 -15.94 -10.24 4.08
N LEU A 30 -16.18 -10.84 5.25
CA LEU A 30 -16.51 -12.25 5.36
C LEU A 30 -18.02 -12.39 5.54
N SER A 31 -18.66 -13.15 4.65
CA SER A 31 -20.10 -13.39 4.71
C SER A 31 -20.43 -14.39 5.81
N VAL A 32 -21.30 -14.02 6.74
CA VAL A 32 -21.80 -14.93 7.79
C VAL A 32 -22.66 -16.04 7.19
N GLY A 33 -23.51 -15.74 6.21
CA GLY A 33 -24.33 -16.76 5.54
C GLY A 33 -23.48 -17.82 4.84
N GLN A 34 -22.35 -17.41 4.26
CA GLN A 34 -21.42 -18.38 3.66
C GLN A 34 -20.78 -19.30 4.71
N LEU A 35 -20.48 -18.78 5.89
CA LEU A 35 -19.94 -19.58 6.99
C LEU A 35 -20.98 -20.58 7.51
N ASP A 36 -22.24 -20.15 7.58
CA ASP A 36 -23.38 -20.99 7.96
C ASP A 36 -23.60 -22.13 6.97
N ASP A 37 -23.57 -21.84 5.66
CA ASP A 37 -23.64 -22.86 4.59
C ASP A 37 -22.49 -23.89 4.68
N GLU A 38 -21.32 -23.49 5.18
CA GLU A 38 -20.17 -24.39 5.43
C GLU A 38 -20.22 -25.12 6.79
N GLY A 39 -21.30 -24.93 7.55
CA GLY A 39 -21.55 -25.56 8.85
C GLY A 39 -20.80 -24.93 10.02
N HIS A 40 -20.48 -23.64 9.94
CA HIS A 40 -19.89 -22.90 11.05
C HIS A 40 -20.95 -22.12 11.82
N ASN A 41 -20.83 -22.13 13.15
CA ASN A 41 -21.62 -21.28 14.01
C ASN A 41 -20.84 -19.98 14.30
N VAL A 42 -21.49 -18.83 14.10
CA VAL A 42 -20.93 -17.49 14.33
C VAL A 42 -21.71 -16.81 15.46
N THR A 43 -21.00 -16.43 16.52
CA THR A 43 -21.59 -15.68 17.64
C THR A 43 -20.99 -14.29 17.76
N PHE A 44 -21.84 -13.32 18.11
CA PHE A 44 -21.49 -11.92 18.35
C PHE A 44 -22.03 -11.50 19.70
N GLY A 45 -21.24 -10.77 20.49
CA GLY A 45 -21.65 -10.32 21.82
C GLY A 45 -20.47 -9.73 22.60
N ASP A 46 -20.77 -8.86 23.56
CA ASP A 46 -19.76 -8.29 24.48
C ASP A 46 -18.56 -7.63 23.77
N GLY A 47 -18.82 -6.98 22.63
CA GLY A 47 -17.76 -6.35 21.82
C GLY A 47 -16.81 -7.36 21.15
N SER A 48 -17.18 -8.63 21.08
CA SER A 48 -16.39 -9.72 20.51
C SER A 48 -17.20 -10.57 19.53
N TRP A 49 -16.49 -11.39 18.76
CA TRP A 49 -17.09 -12.39 17.89
C TRP A 49 -16.29 -13.69 17.93
N LYS A 50 -16.96 -14.80 17.64
CA LYS A 50 -16.36 -16.13 17.61
C LYS A 50 -16.99 -16.95 16.48
N VAL A 51 -16.17 -17.74 15.80
CA VAL A 51 -16.59 -18.78 14.87
C VAL A 51 -16.17 -20.14 15.41
N SER A 52 -17.09 -21.09 15.40
CA SER A 52 -16.85 -22.48 15.81
C SER A 52 -17.41 -23.47 14.79
N LYS A 53 -16.80 -24.64 14.72
CA LYS A 53 -17.30 -25.80 13.97
C LYS A 53 -17.34 -26.99 14.91
N GLY A 54 -18.54 -27.39 15.32
CA GLY A 54 -18.73 -28.30 16.46
C GLY A 54 -18.12 -27.72 17.74
N ALA A 55 -17.34 -28.54 18.47
CA ALA A 55 -16.66 -28.12 19.70
C ALA A 55 -15.42 -27.23 19.46
N MET A 56 -14.92 -27.15 18.22
CA MET A 56 -13.68 -26.44 17.90
C MET A 56 -13.92 -24.96 17.64
N ILE A 57 -13.14 -24.10 18.30
CA ILE A 57 -13.10 -22.66 17.99
C ILE A 57 -12.15 -22.45 16.81
N VAL A 58 -12.69 -21.98 15.69
CA VAL A 58 -11.93 -21.76 14.46
C VAL A 58 -11.30 -20.37 14.47
N ALA A 59 -12.08 -19.34 14.84
CA ALA A 59 -11.59 -17.98 14.89
C ALA A 59 -12.33 -17.17 15.96
N ARG A 60 -11.70 -16.09 16.42
CA ARG A 60 -12.32 -15.09 17.30
C ARG A 60 -11.65 -13.74 17.10
N GLY A 61 -12.34 -12.68 17.46
CA GLY A 61 -11.79 -11.33 17.39
C GLY A 61 -12.59 -10.32 18.18
N LYS A 62 -12.23 -9.04 18.02
CA LYS A 62 -12.85 -7.91 18.72
C LYS A 62 -13.56 -6.99 17.74
N LYS A 63 -14.56 -6.28 18.24
CA LYS A 63 -15.20 -5.17 17.56
C LYS A 63 -14.31 -3.94 17.63
N THR A 64 -14.16 -3.23 16.52
CA THR A 64 -13.47 -1.93 16.44
C THR A 64 -14.37 -0.96 15.70
N GLY A 65 -14.88 0.05 16.40
CA GLY A 65 -15.95 0.91 15.89
C GLY A 65 -17.21 0.09 15.60
N THR A 66 -17.65 0.09 14.34
CA THR A 66 -18.83 -0.65 13.88
C THR A 66 -18.53 -2.03 13.30
N LEU A 67 -17.25 -2.40 13.12
CA LEU A 67 -16.84 -3.62 12.44
C LEU A 67 -16.26 -4.67 13.39
N TYR A 68 -16.52 -5.95 13.10
CA TYR A 68 -15.87 -7.08 13.77
C TYR A 68 -14.63 -7.49 12.97
N MET A 69 -13.46 -7.34 13.58
CA MET A 69 -12.19 -7.52 12.88
C MET A 69 -11.68 -8.95 13.10
N THR A 70 -11.38 -9.66 12.02
CA THR A 70 -10.46 -10.80 12.04
C THR A 70 -9.06 -10.24 12.21
N SER A 71 -8.34 -10.71 13.22
CA SER A 71 -6.93 -10.39 13.44
C SER A 71 -6.08 -11.00 12.32
N SER A 72 -6.18 -10.46 11.10
CA SER A 72 -5.09 -10.57 10.14
C SER A 72 -3.90 -9.93 10.83
N CYS A 73 -2.79 -10.66 10.95
CA CYS A 73 -1.54 -10.08 11.43
C CYS A 73 -1.14 -8.92 10.51
N ARG A 74 -1.62 -7.73 10.84
CA ARG A 74 -1.23 -6.44 10.26
C ARG A 74 -1.81 -5.26 11.01
N ASP A 75 -2.60 -5.48 12.06
CA ASP A 75 -2.69 -4.54 13.16
C ASP A 75 -1.96 -5.19 14.33
N THR A 76 -0.74 -4.74 14.54
CA THR A 76 -0.13 -4.70 15.87
C THR A 76 -1.07 -3.94 16.79
N LEU A 77 -2.15 -4.58 17.24
CA LEU A 77 -2.64 -4.32 18.57
C LEU A 77 -1.44 -4.60 19.45
N ALA A 78 -0.97 -3.55 20.09
CA ALA A 78 -0.01 -3.59 21.16
C ALA A 78 -0.40 -4.73 22.09
N ALA A 79 0.17 -5.92 21.87
CA ALA A 79 0.62 -6.69 22.99
C ALA A 79 1.52 -5.71 23.72
N VAL A 80 1.06 -5.32 24.91
CA VAL A 80 1.87 -4.73 25.94
C VAL A 80 2.90 -5.80 26.29
N ASP A 81 3.84 -6.02 25.37
CA ASP A 81 5.13 -6.55 25.75
C ASP A 81 5.76 -5.39 26.50
N ALA A 82 6.08 -5.63 27.76
CA ALA A 82 6.63 -4.63 28.67
C ALA A 82 8.06 -4.19 28.27
N GLY A 83 8.52 -4.52 27.06
CA GLY A 83 9.69 -3.96 26.42
C GLY A 83 9.26 -3.01 25.30
N ALA A 84 9.80 -1.78 25.26
CA ALA A 84 9.47 -0.91 24.16
C ALA A 84 9.95 -1.51 22.84
N ASN A 85 8.98 -1.73 21.97
CA ASN A 85 9.21 -2.24 20.63
C ASN A 85 9.71 -1.09 19.74
N SER A 86 10.90 -1.27 19.14
CA SER A 86 11.47 -0.32 18.18
C SER A 86 10.52 0.01 17.03
N SER A 87 9.74 -0.97 16.56
CA SER A 87 8.73 -0.78 15.52
C SER A 87 7.61 0.18 15.95
N LEU A 88 7.25 0.22 17.23
CA LEU A 88 6.21 1.11 17.74
C LEU A 88 6.71 2.55 17.77
N TRP A 89 7.94 2.76 18.25
CA TRP A 89 8.58 4.06 18.23
C TRP A 89 8.82 4.58 16.82
N HIS A 90 9.21 3.71 15.89
CA HIS A 90 9.32 4.03 14.46
C HIS A 90 8.01 4.64 13.92
N CYS A 91 6.85 4.02 14.20
CA CYS A 91 5.55 4.55 13.79
C CYS A 91 5.19 5.87 14.51
N ARG A 92 5.38 5.95 15.83
CA ARG A 92 5.10 7.16 16.63
C ARG A 92 5.91 8.38 16.19
N LEU A 93 7.14 8.16 15.75
CA LEU A 93 8.05 9.20 15.27
C LEU A 93 7.87 9.52 13.77
N GLY A 94 6.74 9.14 13.18
CA GLY A 94 6.44 9.43 11.78
C GLY A 94 7.34 8.66 10.81
N HIS A 95 7.52 7.37 11.05
CA HIS A 95 8.35 6.50 10.23
C HIS A 95 9.83 6.95 10.15
N MET A 96 10.38 7.41 11.27
CA MET A 96 11.76 7.88 11.37
C MET A 96 12.77 6.78 10.97
N SER A 97 13.91 7.19 10.41
CA SER A 97 14.99 6.25 10.06
C SER A 97 15.62 5.63 11.31
N GLU A 98 16.18 4.42 11.15
CA GLU A 98 16.92 3.73 12.20
C GLU A 98 18.03 4.60 12.79
N LYS A 99 18.77 5.31 11.93
CA LYS A 99 19.82 6.25 12.34
C LYS A 99 19.27 7.38 13.22
N GLY A 100 18.12 7.96 12.86
CA GLY A 100 17.47 9.00 13.66
C GLY A 100 17.03 8.47 15.03
N MET A 101 16.47 7.26 15.06
CA MET A 101 16.11 6.61 16.32
C MET A 101 17.33 6.31 17.20
N LYS A 102 18.46 5.90 16.61
CA LYS A 102 19.73 5.67 17.37
C LYS A 102 20.21 6.94 18.06
N ILE A 103 20.10 8.09 17.39
CA ILE A 103 20.45 9.39 17.97
C ILE A 103 19.51 9.76 19.12
N LEU A 104 18.20 9.53 18.97
CA LEU A 104 17.24 9.79 20.07
C LEU A 104 17.45 8.87 21.27
N MET A 105 17.80 7.61 21.01
CA MET A 105 18.14 6.64 22.05
C MET A 105 19.43 7.04 22.79
N SER A 106 20.49 7.43 22.07
CA SER A 106 21.74 7.90 22.70
C SER A 106 21.55 9.19 23.50
N ASN A 107 20.58 10.03 23.11
CA ASN A 107 20.23 11.26 23.82
C ASN A 107 19.23 11.03 24.96
N GLY A 108 18.91 9.78 25.31
CA GLY A 108 17.99 9.44 26.41
C GLY A 108 16.53 9.86 26.17
N LYS A 109 16.13 10.15 24.93
CA LYS A 109 14.75 10.55 24.59
C LYS A 109 13.81 9.37 24.37
N LEU A 110 14.34 8.15 24.30
CA LEU A 110 13.60 6.89 24.16
C LEU A 110 13.94 5.96 25.34
N PRO A 111 13.52 6.28 26.57
CA PRO A 111 13.98 5.61 27.80
C PRO A 111 13.64 4.12 27.85
N ASP A 112 12.56 3.71 27.21
CA ASP A 112 12.09 2.32 27.25
C ASP A 112 12.82 1.41 26.23
N LEU A 113 13.60 2.00 25.31
CA LEU A 113 14.17 1.31 24.16
C LEU A 113 15.63 0.88 24.41
N LYS A 114 15.86 -0.43 24.59
CA LYS A 114 17.21 -0.98 24.83
C LYS A 114 18.00 -1.25 23.55
N SER A 115 17.30 -1.58 22.46
CA SER A 115 17.90 -1.84 21.16
C SER A 115 16.96 -1.39 20.05
N ILE A 116 17.54 -1.07 18.90
CA ILE A 116 16.78 -0.71 17.69
C ILE A 116 16.89 -1.89 16.73
N GLU A 117 15.86 -2.71 16.70
CA GLU A 117 15.64 -3.71 15.65
C GLU A 117 14.52 -3.22 14.73
N HIS A 118 14.92 -2.63 13.61
CA HIS A 118 13.98 -2.10 12.63
C HIS A 118 13.57 -3.20 11.63
N LYS A 119 12.34 -3.69 11.77
CA LYS A 119 11.71 -4.55 10.75
C LYS A 119 11.43 -3.75 9.48
N LEU A 120 11.50 -4.39 8.31
CA LEU A 120 11.15 -3.77 7.04
C LEU A 120 9.73 -3.18 7.10
N CYS A 121 9.61 -1.87 6.89
CA CYS A 121 8.35 -1.15 6.90
C CYS A 121 7.87 -0.92 5.46
N GLU A 122 6.78 -1.55 5.08
CA GLU A 122 6.16 -1.45 3.75
C GLU A 122 5.85 0.01 3.38
N SER A 123 5.25 0.78 4.29
CA SER A 123 4.96 2.21 4.11
C SER A 123 6.22 3.05 3.88
N CYS A 124 7.34 2.73 4.55
CA CYS A 124 8.61 3.41 4.32
C CYS A 124 9.19 3.09 2.95
N ILE A 125 9.08 1.84 2.49
CA ILE A 125 9.58 1.45 1.18
C ILE A 125 8.85 2.25 0.12
N PHE A 126 7.52 2.22 0.11
CA PHE A 126 6.73 2.97 -0.88
C PHE A 126 6.87 4.49 -0.74
N GLY A 127 6.96 5.00 0.50
CA GLY A 127 7.05 6.45 0.75
C GLY A 127 8.44 7.06 0.53
N LYS A 128 9.52 6.27 0.67
CA LYS A 128 10.92 6.75 0.56
C LYS A 128 11.66 6.18 -0.65
N GLN A 129 11.00 5.38 -1.49
CA GLN A 129 11.61 4.87 -2.72
C GLN A 129 11.99 6.05 -3.64
N ARG A 130 13.30 6.21 -3.86
CA ARG A 130 13.80 7.19 -4.82
C ARG A 130 13.60 6.67 -6.23
N LYS A 131 13.10 7.52 -7.14
CA LYS A 131 13.12 7.22 -8.58
C LYS A 131 14.58 6.96 -8.99
N VAL A 132 14.83 5.80 -9.59
CA VAL A 132 16.16 5.47 -10.12
C VAL A 132 16.50 6.50 -11.20
N SER A 133 17.73 7.01 -11.18
CA SER A 133 18.21 7.89 -12.24
C SER A 133 18.31 7.09 -13.54
N PHE A 134 17.67 7.56 -14.60
CA PHE A 134 17.92 7.04 -15.92
C PHE A 134 19.37 7.36 -16.31
N SER A 135 20.08 6.39 -16.91
CA SER A 135 21.33 6.67 -17.60
C SER A 135 21.05 7.76 -18.63
N LYS A 136 21.81 8.86 -18.61
CA LYS A 136 21.78 9.87 -19.67
C LYS A 136 22.45 9.29 -20.91
N GLY A 137 21.81 8.31 -21.53
CA GLY A 137 22.23 7.76 -22.81
C GLY A 137 21.71 8.63 -23.95
N GLY A 138 22.60 9.02 -24.86
CA GLY A 138 22.25 9.42 -26.23
C GLY A 138 21.63 10.81 -26.39
N ARG A 139 22.39 11.87 -26.12
CA ARG A 139 22.20 13.16 -26.81
C ARG A 139 23.44 13.44 -27.66
N GLU A 140 23.64 12.63 -28.68
CA GLU A 140 24.60 12.96 -29.72
C GLU A 140 24.03 14.10 -30.57
N PRO A 141 24.76 15.21 -30.73
CA PRO A 141 24.44 16.21 -31.74
C PRO A 141 24.38 15.54 -33.11
N LYS A 142 23.27 15.76 -33.82
CA LYS A 142 23.12 15.29 -35.19
C LYS A 142 23.96 16.14 -36.15
N ALA A 143 24.60 15.51 -37.12
CA ALA A 143 25.66 16.13 -37.92
C ALA A 143 25.07 17.08 -38.98
N ALA A 144 23.92 16.73 -39.55
CA ALA A 144 23.20 17.55 -40.51
C ALA A 144 21.88 18.13 -39.94
N LYS A 145 21.43 19.23 -40.56
CA LYS A 145 20.14 19.86 -40.26
C LYS A 145 19.01 18.87 -40.56
N LEU A 146 17.98 18.85 -39.71
CA LEU A 146 16.76 18.01 -39.82
C LEU A 146 16.95 16.48 -39.64
N GLU A 147 18.12 16.00 -39.21
CA GLU A 147 18.35 14.56 -38.91
C GLU A 147 17.48 14.00 -37.76
N LEU A 148 16.93 14.86 -36.90
CA LEU A 148 16.02 14.48 -35.84
C LEU A 148 14.95 15.56 -35.65
N VAL A 149 13.69 15.19 -35.87
CA VAL A 149 12.53 16.04 -35.58
C VAL A 149 11.79 15.44 -34.39
N HIS A 150 11.52 16.25 -33.37
CA HIS A 150 10.67 15.88 -32.25
C HIS A 150 9.30 16.50 -32.47
N THR A 151 8.28 15.66 -32.56
CA THR A 151 6.87 16.06 -32.62
C THR A 151 6.22 15.67 -31.31
N ASP A 152 5.39 16.56 -30.78
CA ASP A 152 4.57 16.27 -29.61
C ASP A 152 3.11 16.58 -29.94
N VAL A 153 2.20 15.76 -29.44
CA VAL A 153 0.77 15.95 -29.63
C VAL A 153 0.20 16.25 -28.25
N TRP A 154 -0.35 17.46 -28.11
CA TRP A 154 -1.00 17.82 -26.87
C TRP A 154 -2.46 17.35 -26.89
N GLY A 155 -2.92 16.86 -25.73
CA GLY A 155 -4.25 16.28 -25.52
C GLY A 155 -5.39 17.25 -25.81
N PRO A 156 -6.65 16.76 -25.80
CA PRO A 156 -7.78 17.51 -26.33
C PRO A 156 -7.92 18.88 -25.67
N SER A 157 -7.82 19.93 -26.50
CA SER A 157 -7.94 21.31 -26.06
C SER A 157 -9.34 21.56 -25.50
N PRO A 158 -9.46 22.28 -24.37
CA PRO A 158 -10.76 22.72 -23.85
C PRO A 158 -11.53 23.61 -24.84
N VAL A 159 -10.83 24.23 -25.78
CA VAL A 159 -11.38 25.12 -26.79
C VAL A 159 -11.14 24.52 -28.17
N PRO A 160 -12.19 24.31 -28.99
CA PRO A 160 -12.05 23.85 -30.37
C PRO A 160 -11.24 24.86 -31.17
N SER A 161 -10.38 24.37 -32.07
CA SER A 161 -9.81 25.23 -33.11
C SER A 161 -10.89 25.68 -34.10
N GLU A 162 -10.60 26.70 -34.91
CA GLU A 162 -11.47 27.14 -36.01
C GLU A 162 -11.81 25.99 -36.99
N ALA A 163 -10.93 24.99 -37.09
CA ALA A 163 -11.15 23.78 -37.90
C ALA A 163 -11.99 22.70 -37.19
N GLN A 164 -12.49 22.96 -35.98
CA GLN A 164 -13.22 22.02 -35.11
C GLN A 164 -12.42 20.79 -34.66
N ASP A 165 -11.08 20.85 -34.78
CA ASP A 165 -10.20 19.81 -34.25
C ASP A 165 -9.96 20.01 -32.75
N THR A 166 -10.02 18.92 -32.01
CA THR A 166 -9.73 18.92 -30.56
C THR A 166 -8.27 18.68 -30.25
N MET A 167 -7.46 18.21 -31.20
CA MET A 167 -6.03 17.98 -31.01
C MET A 167 -5.22 19.01 -31.79
N SER A 168 -4.23 19.62 -31.13
CA SER A 168 -3.28 20.53 -31.77
C SER A 168 -1.93 19.83 -31.92
N HIS A 169 -1.39 19.79 -33.14
CA HIS A 169 -0.06 19.24 -33.42
C HIS A 169 1.00 20.33 -33.23
N SER A 170 1.87 20.17 -32.23
CA SER A 170 3.02 21.07 -32.05
C SER A 170 4.30 20.37 -32.53
N THR A 171 4.90 20.90 -33.60
CA THR A 171 6.18 20.37 -34.10
C THR A 171 7.31 21.29 -33.63
N MET A 172 8.18 20.78 -32.76
CA MET A 172 9.38 21.51 -32.36
C MET A 172 10.54 21.11 -33.27
N ILE A 173 10.74 21.86 -34.35
CA ILE A 173 11.93 21.69 -35.20
C ILE A 173 13.11 22.31 -34.47
N ARG A 174 13.91 21.48 -33.81
CA ARG A 174 15.14 21.91 -33.15
C ARG A 174 16.28 22.07 -34.18
N ALA A 175 16.07 22.91 -35.19
CA ALA A 175 17.13 23.33 -36.09
C ALA A 175 17.67 24.69 -35.65
N GLU A 176 16.82 25.67 -35.40
CA GLU A 176 17.17 27.00 -34.92
C GLU A 176 15.94 27.45 -34.09
N LYS A 177 16.11 28.21 -33.00
CA LYS A 177 15.06 28.53 -32.01
C LYS A 177 13.76 29.11 -32.62
N PHE A 178 12.89 28.28 -33.16
CA PHE A 178 11.57 28.65 -33.65
C PHE A 178 10.60 27.50 -33.35
N GLY A 179 9.63 27.77 -32.47
CA GLY A 179 8.46 26.91 -32.31
C GLY A 179 7.41 27.33 -33.32
N PHE A 180 6.90 26.39 -34.10
CA PHE A 180 5.75 26.62 -34.96
C PHE A 180 4.55 25.86 -34.38
N ILE A 181 3.46 26.59 -34.17
CA ILE A 181 2.15 26.02 -33.84
C ILE A 181 1.38 26.05 -35.16
N PHE A 182 0.92 24.89 -35.62
CA PHE A 182 0.04 24.75 -36.78
C PHE A 182 -1.35 24.32 -36.29
#